data_AF-A0A661JL03-F1
#
_entry.id   AF-A0A661JL03-F1
#
_cell.length_a   1.000
_cell.length_b   1.000
_cell.length_c   1.000
_cell.angle_alpha   90.00
_cell.angle_beta   90.00
_cell.angle_gamma   90.00
#
_symmetry.space_group_name_H-M   'P 1'
#
loop_
_entity.id
_entity.type
_entity.pdbx_description
1 polymer ?
#
loop_
_entity_poly.entity_id
_entity_poly.type
_entity_poly.pdbx_seq_one_letter_code
_entity_poly.pdbx_strand_id
1 'polypeptide(L)'
;VTFHDPCHLGRKTEPWLLKDGKVKAGELYQFPRDILAAIPGLELVEMERNRASAWCCGAGGGVIDADTVFALWIAQEGLQEAKATGAEAIVTACPWCKRTFSDALKEGDIDLEVYDVVELLKKAL
;
A
#
# COMPACT_ATOMS: atom_id res chain seq x y z
N VAL A 1 -4.94 -2.88 -10.96
CA VAL A 1 -3.98 -2.59 -9.85
C VAL A 1 -4.52 -3.11 -8.53
N THR A 2 -3.68 -3.27 -7.50
CA THR A 2 -4.10 -3.52 -6.12
C THR A 2 -3.59 -2.44 -5.18
N PHE A 3 -4.21 -2.27 -4.00
CA PHE A 3 -3.85 -1.21 -3.06
C PHE A 3 -3.33 -1.77 -1.73
N HIS A 4 -2.16 -1.31 -1.31
CA HIS A 4 -1.57 -1.57 0.00
C HIS A 4 -1.89 -0.43 0.97
N ASP A 5 -2.73 -0.73 1.96
CA ASP A 5 -3.10 0.19 3.04
C ASP A 5 -1.93 0.43 4.02
N PRO A 6 -1.34 1.64 4.06
CA PRO A 6 -0.22 1.91 4.95
C PRO A 6 -0.64 1.88 6.41
N CYS A 7 0.15 1.20 7.25
CA CYS A 7 -0.18 1.02 8.66
C CYS A 7 -0.31 2.33 9.44
N HIS A 8 0.48 3.35 9.11
CA HIS A 8 0.41 4.65 9.76
C HIS A 8 -0.84 5.43 9.32
N LEU A 9 -1.15 5.44 8.02
CA LEU A 9 -2.30 6.17 7.48
C LEU A 9 -3.63 5.55 7.94
N GLY A 10 -3.74 4.22 7.91
CA GLY A 10 -4.91 3.51 8.41
C GLY A 10 -4.87 3.36 9.93
N ARG A 11 -4.28 2.26 10.40
CA ARG A 11 -4.38 1.78 11.80
C ARG A 11 -3.93 2.81 12.85
N LYS A 12 -2.87 3.58 12.59
CA LYS A 12 -2.34 4.52 13.60
C LYS A 12 -3.00 5.89 13.59
N THR A 13 -3.56 6.34 12.46
CA THR A 13 -4.12 7.69 12.33
C THR A 13 -5.63 7.73 12.49
N GLU A 14 -6.33 6.66 12.10
CA GLU A 14 -7.79 6.57 12.19
C GLU A 14 -8.33 6.96 13.58
N PRO A 15 -7.84 6.43 14.71
CA PRO A 15 -8.37 6.78 16.04
C PRO A 15 -8.22 8.26 16.43
N TRP A 16 -7.27 8.97 15.83
CA TRP A 16 -7.02 10.39 16.13
C TRP A 16 -7.91 11.32 15.32
N LEU A 17 -8.24 10.96 14.08
CA LEU A 17 -9.04 11.80 13.19
C LEU A 17 -10.55 11.70 13.46
N LEU A 18 -11.01 10.67 14.16
CA LEU A 18 -12.40 10.57 14.62
C LEU A 18 -12.78 11.65 15.64
N LYS A 19 -11.80 12.21 16.36
CA LYS A 19 -12.04 13.14 17.48
C LYS A 19 -12.71 14.44 17.06
N ASP A 20 -12.40 14.92 15.85
CA ASP A 20 -12.93 16.18 15.33
C ASP A 20 -14.20 15.97 14.48
N GLY A 21 -14.65 14.72 14.31
CA GLY A 21 -15.82 14.35 13.51
C GLY A 21 -15.69 14.57 11.99
N LYS A 22 -14.52 15.02 11.51
CA LYS A 22 -14.26 15.30 10.08
C LYS A 22 -14.06 14.05 9.24
N VAL A 23 -13.69 12.94 9.87
CA VAL A 23 -13.46 11.66 9.24
C VAL A 23 -14.22 10.61 10.05
N LYS A 24 -14.96 9.74 9.36
CA LYS A 24 -15.68 8.61 9.96
C LYS A 24 -14.80 7.37 9.99
N ALA A 25 -15.14 6.43 10.86
CA ALA A 25 -14.48 5.12 10.87
C ALA A 25 -14.61 4.47 9.49
N GLY A 26 -13.49 3.96 8.95
CA GLY A 26 -13.42 3.39 7.61
C GLY A 26 -13.10 4.38 6.49
N GLU A 27 -13.36 5.69 6.65
CA GLU A 27 -13.22 6.65 5.53
C GLU A 27 -11.76 6.82 5.08
N LEU A 28 -10.77 6.74 6.00
CA LEU A 28 -9.36 6.83 5.61
C LEU A 28 -8.93 5.70 4.69
N TYR A 29 -9.52 4.52 4.87
CA TYR A 29 -9.29 3.40 3.97
C TYR A 29 -10.01 3.61 2.64
N GLN A 30 -11.13 4.31 2.63
CA GLN A 30 -11.92 4.52 1.42
C GLN A 30 -11.32 5.60 0.50
N PHE A 31 -10.76 6.69 1.04
CA PHE A 31 -10.26 7.80 0.21
C PHE A 31 -9.26 7.40 -0.90
N PRO A 32 -8.24 6.56 -0.65
CA PRO A 32 -7.33 6.15 -1.73
C PRO A 32 -8.05 5.33 -2.81
N ARG A 33 -9.05 4.54 -2.43
CA ARG A 33 -9.85 3.71 -3.35
C ARG A 33 -10.75 4.60 -4.22
N ASP A 34 -11.33 5.65 -3.65
CA ASP A 34 -12.14 6.62 -4.39
C ASP A 34 -11.30 7.37 -5.43
N ILE A 35 -10.06 7.74 -5.07
CA ILE A 35 -9.11 8.36 -6.02
C ILE A 35 -8.79 7.41 -7.17
N LEU A 36 -8.49 6.15 -6.87
CA LEU A 36 -8.17 5.15 -7.90
C LEU A 36 -9.38 4.87 -8.80
N ALA A 37 -10.57 4.73 -8.23
CA ALA A 37 -11.81 4.50 -8.98
C ALA A 37 -12.19 5.66 -9.90
N ALA A 38 -11.70 6.87 -9.62
CA ALA A 38 -11.93 8.04 -10.48
C ALA A 38 -11.06 8.05 -11.74
N ILE A 39 -10.05 7.18 -11.85
CA ILE A 39 -9.16 7.09 -13.02
C ILE A 39 -9.82 6.22 -14.11
N PRO A 40 -10.13 6.76 -15.30
CA PRO A 40 -10.80 6.00 -16.36
C PRO A 40 -9.97 4.78 -16.82
N GLY A 41 -10.61 3.61 -16.89
CA GLY A 41 -9.98 2.37 -17.34
C GLY A 41 -9.10 1.67 -16.29
N LEU A 42 -8.97 2.23 -15.09
CA LEU A 42 -8.27 1.57 -13.99
C LEU A 42 -9.22 0.67 -13.21
N GLU A 43 -8.87 -0.62 -13.11
CA GLU A 43 -9.57 -1.57 -12.25
C GLU A 43 -8.77 -1.82 -10.96
N LEU A 44 -9.44 -1.69 -9.81
CA LEU A 44 -8.88 -2.00 -8.50
C LEU A 44 -9.33 -3.39 -8.05
N VAL A 45 -8.36 -4.27 -7.77
CA VAL A 45 -8.58 -5.60 -7.19
C VAL A 45 -7.96 -5.63 -5.81
N GLU A 46 -8.73 -5.98 -4.78
CA GLU A 46 -8.26 -6.01 -3.40
C GLU A 46 -7.43 -7.26 -3.08
N MET A 47 -6.39 -7.10 -2.27
CA MET A 47 -5.73 -8.22 -1.59
C MET A 47 -6.65 -8.81 -0.52
N GLU A 48 -6.41 -10.07 -0.15
CA GLU A 48 -7.14 -10.75 0.93
C GLU A 48 -7.02 -9.96 2.25
N ARG A 49 -5.80 -9.57 2.60
CA ARG A 49 -5.49 -8.71 3.74
C ARG A 49 -5.45 -7.26 3.29
N ASN A 50 -6.58 -6.58 3.45
CA ASN A 50 -6.71 -5.15 3.22
C ASN A 50 -7.15 -4.39 4.48
N ARG A 51 -7.15 -3.06 4.40
CA ARG A 51 -7.56 -2.11 5.44
C ARG A 51 -6.84 -2.35 6.77
N ALA A 52 -7.58 -2.56 7.86
CA ALA A 52 -7.02 -2.82 9.18
C ALA A 52 -6.22 -4.13 9.25
N SER A 53 -6.49 -5.07 8.34
CA SER A 53 -5.82 -6.38 8.26
C SER A 53 -4.57 -6.35 7.37
N ALA A 54 -4.28 -5.24 6.70
CA ALA A 54 -3.17 -5.16 5.74
C ALA A 54 -1.82 -5.55 6.36
N TRP A 55 -1.08 -6.36 5.62
CA TRP A 55 0.28 -6.78 5.97
C TRP A 55 1.22 -5.56 6.06
N CYS A 56 2.28 -5.64 6.88
CA CYS A 56 3.26 -4.56 6.96
C CYS A 56 4.18 -4.59 5.73
N CYS A 57 4.70 -3.43 5.29
CA CYS A 57 5.76 -3.39 4.27
C CYS A 57 7.16 -3.69 4.81
N GLY A 58 7.33 -3.81 6.14
CA GLY A 58 8.61 -4.05 6.80
C GLY A 58 9.44 -2.79 7.10
N ALA A 59 9.05 -1.61 6.60
CA ALA A 59 9.87 -0.41 6.71
C ALA A 59 9.85 0.27 8.09
N GLY A 60 8.64 0.38 8.67
CA GLY A 60 8.38 1.24 9.83
C GLY A 60 9.06 0.78 11.11
N GLY A 61 9.10 1.68 12.11
CA GLY A 61 9.65 1.35 13.44
C GLY A 61 11.17 1.17 13.48
N GLY A 62 11.89 1.58 12.43
CA GLY A 62 13.35 1.43 12.31
C GLY A 62 13.81 0.05 11.84
N VAL A 63 12.89 -0.84 11.47
CA VAL A 63 13.22 -2.22 11.09
C VAL A 63 14.06 -2.25 9.80
N ILE A 64 13.75 -1.41 8.81
CA ILE A 64 14.54 -1.35 7.57
C ILE A 64 16.02 -0.99 7.79
N ASP A 65 16.30 -0.19 8.81
CA ASP A 65 17.66 0.25 9.16
C ASP A 65 18.36 -0.75 10.11
N ALA A 66 17.61 -1.38 11.01
CA ALA A 66 18.15 -2.29 12.01
C ALA A 66 18.35 -3.72 11.47
N ASP A 67 17.44 -4.20 10.63
CA ASP A 67 17.44 -5.54 10.04
C ASP A 67 16.78 -5.50 8.65
N THR A 68 17.57 -5.08 7.66
CA THR A 68 17.12 -4.96 6.27
C THR A 68 16.68 -6.31 5.69
N VAL A 69 17.35 -7.41 6.05
CA VAL A 69 16.99 -8.75 5.53
C VAL A 69 15.59 -9.13 6.00
N PHE A 70 15.28 -8.92 7.28
CA PHE A 70 13.95 -9.17 7.81
C PHE A 70 12.90 -8.23 7.20
N ALA A 71 13.22 -6.95 7.04
CA ALA A 71 12.32 -5.98 6.41
C ALA A 71 11.95 -6.37 4.97
N LEU A 72 12.93 -6.80 4.16
CA LEU A 72 12.73 -7.22 2.78
C LEU A 72 11.96 -8.54 2.71
N TRP A 73 12.22 -9.49 3.62
CA TRP A 73 11.39 -10.69 3.73
C TRP A 73 9.91 -10.36 3.99
N ILE A 74 9.62 -9.45 4.93
CA ILE A 74 8.25 -8.99 5.19
C ILE A 74 7.63 -8.39 3.93
N ALA A 75 8.39 -7.56 3.20
CA ALA A 75 7.93 -6.93 1.97
C ALA A 75 7.61 -7.95 0.87
N GLN A 76 8.44 -9.00 0.72
CA GLN A 76 8.21 -10.10 -0.22
C GLN A 76 6.90 -10.81 0.04
N GLU A 77 6.56 -11.12 1.31
CA GLU A 77 5.28 -11.73 1.66
C GLU A 77 4.08 -10.88 1.20
N GLY A 78 4.17 -9.55 1.36
CA GLY A 78 3.13 -8.63 0.87
C GLY A 78 3.07 -8.55 -0.66
N LEU A 79 4.21 -8.63 -1.34
CA LEU A 79 4.28 -8.63 -2.81
C LEU A 79 3.74 -9.92 -3.42
N GLN A 80 3.95 -11.08 -2.78
CA GLN A 80 3.36 -12.34 -3.22
C GLN A 80 1.83 -12.29 -3.13
N GLU A 81 1.30 -11.73 -2.05
CA GLU A 81 -0.13 -11.49 -1.91
C GLU A 81 -0.67 -10.55 -2.99
N ALA A 82 0.05 -9.46 -3.27
CA ALA A 82 -0.31 -8.54 -4.35
C ALA A 82 -0.31 -9.25 -5.71
N LYS A 83 0.71 -10.07 -6.01
CA LYS A 83 0.81 -10.86 -7.25
C LYS A 83 -0.34 -11.85 -7.39
N ALA A 84 -0.75 -12.48 -6.28
CA ALA A 84 -1.86 -13.45 -6.26
C ALA A 84 -3.21 -12.82 -6.66
N THR A 85 -3.37 -11.50 -6.55
CA THR A 85 -4.59 -10.80 -7.03
C THR A 85 -4.70 -10.75 -8.56
N GLY A 86 -3.61 -11.02 -9.29
CA GLY A 86 -3.53 -10.82 -10.73
C GLY A 86 -3.38 -9.36 -11.16
N ALA A 87 -3.19 -8.42 -10.22
CA ALA A 87 -2.93 -7.03 -10.54
C ALA A 87 -1.57 -6.83 -11.22
N GLU A 88 -1.50 -5.87 -12.14
CA GLU A 88 -0.25 -5.47 -12.81
C GLU A 88 0.66 -4.60 -11.93
N ALA A 89 0.09 -3.97 -10.89
CA ALA A 89 0.80 -3.06 -10.02
C ALA A 89 0.22 -3.06 -8.61
N ILE A 90 1.12 -2.88 -7.62
CA ILE A 90 0.78 -2.55 -6.24
C ILE A 90 0.88 -1.03 -6.04
N VAL A 91 -0.16 -0.45 -5.45
CA VAL A 91 -0.28 0.99 -5.23
C VAL A 91 -0.31 1.27 -3.74
N THR A 92 0.31 2.37 -3.32
CA THR A 92 0.27 2.79 -1.92
C THR A 92 0.24 4.32 -1.79
N ALA A 93 -0.06 4.82 -0.60
CA ALA A 93 -0.01 6.25 -0.26
C ALA A 93 1.11 6.56 0.75
N CYS A 94 2.09 5.66 0.87
CA CYS A 94 3.22 5.80 1.80
C CYS A 94 4.55 5.67 1.06
N PRO A 95 5.40 6.71 1.07
CA PRO A 95 6.70 6.66 0.40
C PRO A 95 7.63 5.56 0.91
N TRP A 96 7.54 5.23 2.21
CA TRP A 96 8.31 4.13 2.79
C TRP A 96 7.82 2.77 2.29
N CYS A 97 6.51 2.54 2.21
CA CYS A 97 5.96 1.32 1.61
C CYS A 97 6.41 1.19 0.16
N LYS A 98 6.30 2.27 -0.63
CA LYS A 98 6.73 2.28 -2.03
C LYS A 98 8.20 1.91 -2.14
N ARG A 99 9.08 2.62 -1.43
CA ARG A 99 10.54 2.37 -1.48
C ARG A 99 10.86 0.93 -1.13
N THR A 100 10.33 0.42 -0.02
CA THR A 100 10.67 -0.94 0.45
C THR A 100 10.14 -2.02 -0.48
N PHE A 101 8.95 -1.86 -1.06
CA PHE A 101 8.48 -2.77 -2.11
C PHE A 101 9.33 -2.70 -3.38
N SER A 102 9.70 -1.50 -3.84
CA SER A 102 10.60 -1.35 -4.98
C SER A 102 11.98 -1.96 -4.75
N ASP A 103 12.52 -1.86 -3.54
CA ASP A 103 13.79 -2.48 -3.18
C ASP A 103 13.66 -4.00 -3.11
N ALA A 104 12.59 -4.54 -2.54
CA ALA A 104 12.31 -5.97 -2.51
C ALA A 104 12.16 -6.56 -3.92
N LEU A 105 11.47 -5.89 -4.84
CA LEU A 105 11.31 -6.37 -6.23
C LEU A 105 12.64 -6.51 -6.99
N LYS A 106 13.67 -5.73 -6.66
CA LYS A 106 15.00 -5.86 -7.28
C LYS A 106 15.69 -7.18 -6.92
N GLU A 107 15.32 -7.77 -5.78
CA GLU A 107 15.92 -8.99 -5.25
C GLU A 107 15.09 -10.25 -5.51
N GLY A 108 13.88 -10.13 -6.09
CA GLY A 108 12.95 -11.25 -6.29
C GLY A 108 12.46 -11.42 -7.74
N ASP A 109 11.69 -12.48 -7.97
CA ASP A 109 11.15 -12.87 -9.28
C ASP A 109 9.66 -12.46 -9.46
N ILE A 110 9.23 -11.44 -8.71
CA ILE A 110 7.88 -10.90 -8.80
C ILE A 110 7.88 -9.81 -9.87
N ASP A 111 7.08 -10.01 -10.91
CA ASP A 111 6.83 -9.00 -11.93
C ASP A 111 5.60 -8.18 -11.52
N LEU A 112 5.85 -7.04 -10.88
CA LEU A 112 4.85 -6.07 -10.44
C LEU A 112 5.44 -4.66 -10.52
N GLU A 113 4.63 -3.71 -10.95
CA GLU A 113 4.98 -2.29 -10.82
C GLU A 113 4.60 -1.76 -9.42
N VAL A 114 5.33 -0.76 -8.92
CA VAL A 114 5.02 -0.10 -7.62
C VAL A 114 4.77 1.37 -7.84
N TYR A 115 3.56 1.82 -7.51
CA TYR A 115 3.15 3.21 -7.66
C TYR A 115 2.76 3.86 -6.34
N ASP A 116 3.04 5.16 -6.23
CA ASP A 116 2.29 6.03 -5.34
C ASP A 116 0.95 6.40 -6.00
N VAL A 117 -0.11 6.55 -5.20
CA VAL A 117 -1.43 6.95 -5.69
C VAL A 117 -1.39 8.23 -6.55
N VAL A 118 -0.53 9.19 -6.21
CA VAL A 118 -0.39 10.46 -6.93
C VAL A 118 0.26 10.26 -8.31
N GLU A 119 1.10 9.24 -8.48
CA GLU A 119 1.73 8.94 -9.77
C GLU A 119 0.71 8.41 -10.78
N LEU A 120 -0.22 7.56 -10.32
CA LEU A 120 -1.31 7.08 -11.18
C LEU A 120 -2.27 8.21 -11.53
N LEU A 121 -2.60 9.07 -10.58
CA LEU A 121 -3.40 10.26 -10.85
C LEU A 121 -2.73 11.15 -11.91
N LYS A 122 -1.42 11.38 -11.79
CA LYS A 122 -0.66 12.17 -12.77
C LYS A 122 -0.65 11.56 -14.16
N LYS A 123 -0.60 10.22 -14.28
CA LYS A 123 -0.65 9.51 -15.57
C LYS A 123 -2.03 9.59 -16.24
N ALA A 124 -3.07 9.91 -15.48
CA ALA A 124 -4.45 10.01 -15.96
C ALA A 124 -4.83 11.42 -16.45
N LEU A 125 -3.97 12.43 -16.23
CA LEU A 125 -4.11 13.80 -16.72
C LEU A 125 -3.49 13.96 -18.11
#